data_AF-A0A962V5N2-F1
#
_entry.id   AF-A0A962V5N2-F1
#
_cell.length_a   1.000
_cell.length_b   1.000
_cell.length_c   1.000
_cell.angle_alpha   90.00
_cell.angle_beta   90.00
_cell.angle_gamma   90.00
#
_symmetry.space_group_name_H-M   'P 1'
#
loop_
_entity.id
_entity.type
_entity.pdbx_description
1 polymer ?
#
loop_
_entity_poly.entity_id
_entity_poly.type
_entity_poly.pdbx_seq_one_letter_code
_entity_poly.pdbx_strand_id
1 'polypeptide(L)'
;MSEQPKVAISADLLGAFASLPQAQQGKVAKFITNFQRNPRASGINYERINDAADPNMRSVRIDQAYRGIVLQPEQGNVYMLLWVDHHDEAYAWARRHRCKINSESGSLQVYEVLSETVEPAPVAPQAVVPDAFAELKDKQLMRLGVPAELLPLVRRVHNEAELDAIEHRLPVEAYEGLFLYLAGSRYDQIINEREHAEAQIDTSDFIEALQRTETRSRFTVVEDEDELQRMLNAPLDKWRVFLHPSQQRLAQGHKNGAVRVLGGAGTGKTVVALHRAKWLAEHIATPERKILFTTFTRNLATDIDANLKAICNAEQLAKIEVINLDRWVSLYLRRKKYDYSVIFSNEAGDYWQQALDLKPLDIELPDAFYQEEWQKIIQPL
;
A
#
# COMPACT_ATOMS: atom_id res chain seq x y z
N MET A 1 39.06 -8.49 1.39
CA MET A 1 38.11 -8.79 0.31
C MET A 1 37.19 -7.58 0.22
N SER A 2 37.14 -6.85 -0.90
CA SER A 2 36.20 -5.73 -1.01
C SER A 2 34.78 -6.29 -1.01
N GLU A 3 33.98 -5.96 0.00
CA GLU A 3 32.56 -6.31 0.04
C GLU A 3 31.90 -5.91 -1.28
N GLN A 4 31.11 -6.82 -1.87
CA GLN A 4 30.32 -6.49 -3.05
C GLN A 4 29.33 -5.37 -2.70
N PRO A 5 29.14 -4.38 -3.60
CA PRO A 5 28.14 -3.34 -3.39
C PRO A 5 26.73 -3.93 -3.39
N LYS A 6 25.92 -3.58 -2.40
CA LYS A 6 24.50 -3.94 -2.34
C LYS A 6 23.67 -2.89 -3.07
N VAL A 7 22.79 -3.33 -3.97
CA VAL A 7 21.83 -2.46 -4.65
C VAL A 7 20.43 -2.79 -4.15
N ALA A 8 19.73 -1.77 -3.69
CA ALA A 8 18.32 -1.85 -3.33
C ALA A 8 17.49 -0.96 -4.24
N ILE A 9 16.29 -1.41 -4.58
CA ILE A 9 15.35 -0.70 -5.43
C ILE A 9 14.10 -0.37 -4.61
N SER A 10 13.76 0.91 -4.55
CA SER A 10 12.54 1.35 -3.87
C SER A 10 11.28 1.00 -4.68
N ALA A 11 10.17 0.79 -3.98
CA ALA A 11 8.85 0.63 -4.57
C ALA A 11 8.42 1.88 -5.34
N ASP A 12 8.85 3.07 -4.91
CA ASP A 12 8.53 4.34 -5.57
C ASP A 12 9.18 4.41 -6.96
N LEU A 13 10.45 4.00 -7.10
CA LEU A 13 11.09 3.88 -8.41
C LEU A 13 10.36 2.89 -9.31
N LEU A 14 9.90 1.77 -8.74
CA LEU A 14 9.14 0.77 -9.49
C LEU A 14 7.80 1.34 -9.98
N GLY A 15 7.10 2.11 -9.14
CA GLY A 15 5.90 2.85 -9.52
C GLY A 15 6.17 3.87 -10.63
N ALA A 16 7.19 4.71 -10.47
CA ALA A 16 7.57 5.72 -11.45
C ALA A 16 7.96 5.09 -12.80
N PHE A 17 8.75 4.02 -12.76
CA PHE A 17 9.14 3.23 -13.93
C PHE A 17 7.92 2.75 -14.72
N ALA A 18 6.90 2.23 -14.04
CA ALA A 18 5.69 1.72 -14.68
C ALA A 18 4.89 2.82 -15.41
N SER A 19 4.98 4.06 -14.95
CA SER A 19 4.32 5.22 -15.57
C SER A 19 5.10 5.82 -16.74
N LEU A 20 6.34 5.41 -16.99
CA LEU A 20 7.14 5.92 -18.10
C LEU A 20 6.65 5.41 -19.47
N PRO A 21 6.89 6.15 -20.57
CA PRO A 21 6.69 5.64 -21.91
C PRO A 21 7.48 4.34 -22.16
N GLN A 22 6.92 3.39 -22.91
CA GLN A 22 7.53 2.06 -23.16
C GLN A 22 8.97 2.14 -23.70
N ALA A 23 9.26 3.11 -24.57
CA ALA A 23 10.61 3.33 -25.10
C ALA A 23 11.63 3.72 -24.02
N GLN A 24 11.18 4.39 -22.95
CA GLN A 24 12.02 4.79 -21.83
C GLN A 24 12.14 3.70 -20.78
N GLN A 25 11.08 2.90 -20.56
CA GLN A 25 11.13 1.72 -19.70
C GLN A 25 12.28 0.78 -20.11
N GLY A 26 12.47 0.51 -21.42
CA GLY A 26 13.59 -0.32 -21.88
C GLY A 26 14.97 0.23 -21.52
N LYS A 27 15.15 1.56 -21.53
CA LYS A 27 16.41 2.21 -21.15
C LYS A 27 16.64 2.17 -19.64
N VAL A 28 15.60 2.42 -18.85
CA VAL A 28 15.67 2.33 -17.39
C VAL A 28 15.94 0.90 -16.95
N ALA A 29 15.29 -0.10 -17.55
CA ALA A 29 15.54 -1.51 -17.24
C ALA A 29 17.00 -1.89 -17.52
N LYS A 30 17.52 -1.51 -18.69
CA LYS A 30 18.94 -1.71 -19.03
C LYS A 30 19.88 -1.00 -18.06
N PHE A 31 19.54 0.22 -17.65
CA PHE A 31 20.31 0.96 -16.64
C PHE A 31 20.33 0.22 -15.31
N ILE A 32 19.17 -0.20 -14.80
CA ILE A 32 19.03 -0.93 -13.52
C ILE A 32 19.87 -2.21 -13.53
N THR A 33 19.82 -3.02 -14.61
CA THR A 33 20.66 -4.22 -14.75
C THR A 33 22.16 -3.89 -14.71
N ASN A 34 22.60 -2.87 -15.44
CA ASN A 34 24.01 -2.47 -15.43
C ASN A 34 24.44 -1.92 -14.06
N PHE A 35 23.55 -1.17 -13.41
CA PHE A 35 23.77 -0.58 -12.09
C PHE A 35 23.90 -1.66 -11.02
N GLN A 36 23.06 -2.71 -11.06
CA GLN A 36 23.17 -3.87 -10.17
C GLN A 36 24.51 -4.58 -10.34
N ARG A 37 24.96 -4.80 -11.59
CA ARG A 37 26.24 -5.45 -11.88
C ARG A 37 27.44 -4.70 -11.33
N ASN A 38 27.46 -3.37 -11.52
CA ASN A 38 28.54 -2.53 -11.04
C ASN A 38 28.06 -1.09 -10.83
N PRO A 39 27.60 -0.73 -9.62
CA PRO A 39 27.14 0.62 -9.33
C PRO A 39 28.29 1.64 -9.30
N ARG A 40 29.56 1.22 -9.40
CA ARG A 40 30.73 2.10 -9.47
C ARG A 40 31.28 2.24 -10.89
N ALA A 41 30.58 1.71 -11.90
CA ALA A 41 31.00 1.85 -13.29
C ALA A 41 31.11 3.34 -13.66
N SER A 42 32.22 3.72 -14.29
CA SER A 42 32.50 5.12 -14.68
C SER A 42 31.42 5.71 -15.59
N GLY A 43 30.70 4.87 -16.34
CA GLY A 43 29.59 5.30 -17.20
C GLY A 43 28.31 5.73 -16.48
N ILE A 44 28.17 5.49 -15.16
CA ILE A 44 26.96 5.86 -14.40
C ILE A 44 26.88 7.38 -14.18
N ASN A 45 28.03 8.06 -14.09
CA ASN A 45 28.15 9.52 -13.92
C ASN A 45 27.26 10.07 -12.79
N TYR A 46 27.69 9.89 -11.54
CA TYR A 46 27.00 10.44 -10.38
C TYR A 46 27.13 11.96 -10.33
N GLU A 47 26.02 12.66 -10.48
CA GLU A 47 25.95 14.11 -10.36
C GLU A 47 25.42 14.48 -8.97
N ARG A 48 26.11 15.41 -8.30
CA ARG A 48 25.62 15.96 -7.03
C ARG A 48 24.42 16.87 -7.32
N ILE A 49 23.36 16.70 -6.54
CA ILE A 49 22.20 17.59 -6.55
C ILE A 49 22.42 18.61 -5.43
N ASN A 50 22.69 19.87 -5.79
CA ASN A 50 23.13 20.89 -4.83
C ASN A 50 22.04 21.27 -3.82
N ASP A 51 20.77 21.18 -4.24
CA ASP A 51 19.58 21.59 -3.51
C ASP A 51 18.69 20.40 -3.12
N ALA A 52 19.21 19.17 -3.15
CA ALA A 52 18.48 18.01 -2.66
C ALA A 52 18.17 18.14 -1.17
N ALA A 53 16.99 17.68 -0.77
CA ALA A 53 16.62 17.62 0.65
C ALA A 53 17.57 16.68 1.40
N ASP A 54 18.01 15.59 0.78
CA ASP A 54 19.01 14.68 1.31
C ASP A 54 20.40 14.88 0.66
N PRO A 55 21.45 15.20 1.45
CA PRO A 55 22.79 15.46 0.90
C PRO A 55 23.45 14.23 0.25
N ASN A 56 22.93 13.02 0.52
CA ASN A 56 23.45 11.77 -0.03
C ASN A 56 22.76 11.36 -1.34
N MET A 57 21.79 12.15 -1.82
CA MET A 57 21.19 11.91 -3.12
C MET A 57 22.11 12.35 -4.26
N ARG A 58 22.14 11.54 -5.31
CA ARG A 58 22.86 11.76 -6.56
C ARG A 58 21.91 11.53 -7.72
N SER A 59 22.08 12.33 -8.77
CA SER A 59 21.42 12.14 -10.04
C SER A 59 22.30 11.25 -10.92
N VAL A 60 21.69 10.31 -11.64
CA VAL A 60 22.34 9.44 -12.62
C VAL A 60 21.61 9.53 -13.95
N ARG A 61 22.36 9.47 -15.04
CA ARG A 61 21.81 9.67 -16.38
C ARG A 61 21.21 8.37 -16.93
N ILE A 62 19.92 8.39 -17.23
CA ILE A 62 19.25 7.31 -17.99
C ILE A 62 19.43 7.54 -19.49
N ASP A 63 19.05 8.74 -19.94
CA ASP A 63 19.27 9.20 -21.32
C ASP A 63 19.45 10.73 -21.35
N GLN A 64 19.16 11.41 -22.46
CA GLN A 64 19.26 12.87 -22.49
C GLN A 64 18.21 13.56 -21.61
N ALA A 65 16.97 13.07 -21.60
CA ALA A 65 15.82 13.71 -20.98
C ALA A 65 15.48 13.15 -19.59
N TYR A 66 15.83 11.91 -19.29
CA TYR A 66 15.46 11.22 -18.05
C TYR A 66 16.65 11.07 -17.10
N ARG A 67 16.34 11.11 -15.80
CA ARG A 67 17.30 10.96 -14.70
C ARG A 67 16.77 9.96 -13.68
N GLY A 68 17.68 9.18 -13.12
CA GLY A 68 17.44 8.39 -11.92
C GLY A 68 17.96 9.12 -10.70
N ILE A 69 17.29 8.96 -9.56
CA ILE A 69 17.74 9.45 -8.26
C ILE A 69 18.24 8.27 -7.44
N VAL A 70 19.49 8.35 -7.01
CA VAL A 70 20.18 7.34 -6.21
C VAL A 70 20.53 7.93 -4.85
N LEU A 71 20.25 7.21 -3.77
CA LEU A 71 20.88 7.49 -2.48
C LEU A 71 22.17 6.68 -2.37
N GLN A 72 23.26 7.38 -2.09
CA GLN A 72 24.56 6.80 -1.77
C GLN A 72 24.97 7.25 -0.36
N PRO A 73 24.71 6.46 0.68
CA PRO A 73 25.14 6.76 2.03
C PRO A 73 26.65 7.00 2.12
N GLU A 74 27.08 7.85 3.06
CA GLU A 74 28.51 8.12 3.30
C GLU A 74 29.24 6.89 3.85
N GLN A 75 28.51 6.02 4.56
CA GLN A 75 29.02 4.81 5.18
C GLN A 75 28.31 3.57 4.61
N GLY A 76 29.07 2.48 4.52
CA GLY A 76 28.59 1.22 3.95
C GLY A 76 28.71 1.17 2.42
N ASN A 77 28.61 -0.05 1.88
CA ASN A 77 28.69 -0.29 0.45
C ASN A 77 27.28 -0.54 -0.14
N VAL A 78 26.38 0.42 0.04
CA VAL A 78 24.97 0.34 -0.36
C VAL A 78 24.61 1.46 -1.33
N TYR A 79 23.83 1.12 -2.35
CA TYR A 79 23.26 2.06 -3.30
C TYR A 79 21.76 1.81 -3.40
N MET A 80 20.95 2.87 -3.29
CA MET A 80 19.49 2.75 -3.35
C MET A 80 18.94 3.54 -4.53
N LEU A 81 18.25 2.84 -5.42
CA LEU A 81 17.52 3.43 -6.55
C LEU A 81 16.15 3.92 -6.04
N LEU A 82 15.97 5.24 -5.98
CA LEU A 82 14.82 5.88 -5.30
C LEU A 82 13.74 6.39 -6.25
N TRP A 83 14.11 6.99 -7.38
CA TRP A 83 13.14 7.58 -8.30
C TRP A 83 13.66 7.62 -9.74
N VAL A 84 12.78 7.70 -10.72
CA VAL A 84 13.13 7.92 -12.12
C VAL A 84 12.10 8.80 -12.80
N ASP A 85 12.53 9.85 -13.48
CA ASP A 85 11.63 10.79 -14.16
C ASP A 85 12.34 11.61 -15.23
N HIS A 86 11.58 12.48 -15.89
CA HIS A 86 12.14 13.59 -16.66
C HIS A 86 13.05 14.44 -15.77
N HIS A 87 14.10 15.00 -16.36
CA HIS A 87 15.18 15.69 -15.64
C HIS A 87 14.70 16.63 -14.54
N ASP A 88 13.81 17.56 -14.87
CA ASP A 88 13.37 18.59 -13.92
C ASP A 88 12.51 18.02 -12.79
N GLU A 89 11.62 17.08 -13.12
CA GLU A 89 10.76 16.38 -12.15
C GLU A 89 11.57 15.49 -11.21
N ALA A 90 12.60 14.81 -11.71
CA ALA A 90 13.50 14.00 -10.88
C ALA A 90 14.24 14.87 -9.85
N TYR A 91 14.69 16.07 -10.25
CA TYR A 91 15.34 17.01 -9.32
C TYR A 91 14.31 17.64 -8.37
N ALA A 92 13.11 17.97 -8.84
CA ALA A 92 12.03 18.46 -7.98
C ALA A 92 11.62 17.41 -6.93
N TRP A 93 11.62 16.13 -7.30
CA TRP A 93 11.43 15.02 -6.36
C TRP A 93 12.57 14.98 -5.34
N ALA A 94 13.84 15.03 -5.76
CA ALA A 94 15.00 15.00 -4.86
C ALA A 94 15.09 16.21 -3.90
N ARG A 95 14.58 17.38 -4.30
CA ARG A 95 14.48 18.58 -3.44
C ARG A 95 13.48 18.42 -2.30
N ARG A 96 12.48 17.57 -2.48
CA ARG A 96 11.37 17.41 -1.55
C ARG A 96 11.41 16.12 -0.76
N HIS A 97 12.26 15.15 -1.12
CA HIS A 97 12.29 13.85 -0.44
C HIS A 97 13.57 13.63 0.37
N ARG A 98 13.43 12.98 1.53
CA ARG A 98 14.55 12.43 2.30
C ARG A 98 14.46 10.92 2.36
N CYS A 99 15.62 10.27 2.51
CA CYS A 99 15.70 8.83 2.74
C CYS A 99 16.53 8.57 4.00
N LYS A 100 15.89 8.23 5.11
CA LYS A 100 16.54 8.06 6.41
C LYS A 100 16.07 6.80 7.13
N ILE A 101 16.92 6.30 8.02
CA ILE A 101 16.56 5.25 8.97
C ILE A 101 15.83 5.91 10.15
N ASN A 102 14.63 5.42 10.47
CA ASN A 102 13.90 5.85 11.64
C ASN A 102 14.63 5.37 12.91
N SER A 103 14.92 6.26 13.85
CA SER A 103 15.69 5.92 15.05
C SER A 103 14.96 5.03 16.06
N GLU A 104 13.65 4.84 15.90
CA GLU A 104 12.81 4.08 16.82
C GLU A 104 12.29 2.76 16.23
N SER A 105 11.90 2.73 14.96
CA SER A 105 11.50 1.50 14.26
C SER A 105 12.66 0.82 13.52
N GLY A 106 13.69 1.58 13.17
CA GLY A 106 14.79 1.11 12.33
C GLY A 106 14.41 0.94 10.86
N SER A 107 13.17 1.25 10.47
CA SER A 107 12.75 1.18 9.08
C SER A 107 13.45 2.25 8.26
N LEU A 108 13.82 1.89 7.03
CA LEU A 108 14.31 2.83 6.03
C LEU A 108 13.10 3.51 5.38
N GLN A 109 13.05 4.84 5.47
CA GLN A 109 11.89 5.63 5.12
C GLN A 109 12.23 6.63 4.03
N VAL A 110 11.42 6.67 2.98
CA VAL A 110 11.37 7.77 2.01
C VAL A 110 10.14 8.61 2.30
N TYR A 111 10.30 9.93 2.46
CA TYR A 111 9.20 10.82 2.82
C TYR A 111 9.44 12.25 2.34
N GLU A 112 8.34 13.00 2.17
CA GLU A 112 8.38 14.37 1.70
C GLU A 112 8.66 15.36 2.84
N VAL A 113 9.74 16.14 2.73
CA VAL A 113 10.04 17.30 3.55
C VAL A 113 9.81 18.56 2.73
N LEU A 114 8.97 19.47 3.23
CA LEU A 114 8.83 20.78 2.62
C LEU A 114 10.04 21.64 3.02
N SER A 115 10.71 22.20 2.02
CA SER A 115 11.59 23.35 2.15
C SER A 115 10.82 24.60 1.78
N GLU A 116 9.82 25.00 2.57
CA GLU A 116 9.27 26.35 2.48
C GLU A 116 8.61 26.81 3.79
N THR A 117 9.09 27.96 4.25
CA THR A 117 8.48 28.86 5.22
C THR A 117 7.10 29.27 4.73
N VAL A 118 6.07 28.49 5.06
CA VAL A 118 4.70 29.00 4.98
C VAL A 118 4.51 29.88 6.20
N GLU A 119 4.54 31.20 6.00
CA GLU A 119 4.00 32.15 6.97
C GLU A 119 2.58 31.70 7.32
N PRO A 120 2.26 31.49 8.61
CA PRO A 120 0.93 31.03 8.97
C PRO A 120 -0.07 32.12 8.60
N ALA A 121 -1.00 31.79 7.70
CA ALA A 121 -2.19 32.60 7.50
C ALA A 121 -2.93 32.72 8.85
N PRO A 122 -3.48 33.90 9.19
CA PRO A 122 -4.16 34.10 10.46
C PRO A 122 -5.40 33.19 10.53
N VAL A 123 -5.37 32.20 11.42
CA VAL A 123 -6.48 31.27 11.65
C VAL A 123 -7.45 31.94 12.62
N ALA A 124 -8.71 32.08 12.20
CA ALA A 124 -9.81 32.48 13.07
C ALA A 124 -9.94 31.49 14.26
N PRO A 125 -10.42 31.92 15.44
CA PRO A 125 -10.52 31.05 16.61
C PRO A 125 -11.49 29.89 16.33
N GLN A 126 -10.95 28.72 16.01
CA GLN A 126 -11.71 27.47 15.93
C GLN A 126 -11.85 26.89 17.34
N ALA A 127 -12.98 26.21 17.59
CA ALA A 127 -13.22 25.51 18.84
C ALA A 127 -12.04 24.58 19.15
N VAL A 128 -11.66 24.47 20.43
CA VAL A 128 -10.54 23.64 20.89
C VAL A 128 -10.93 22.16 20.71
N VAL A 129 -10.69 21.62 19.51
CA VAL A 129 -10.75 20.18 19.25
C VAL A 129 -9.46 19.59 19.80
N PRO A 130 -9.50 18.55 20.65
CA PRO A 130 -8.29 17.91 21.14
C PRO A 130 -7.46 17.36 19.96
N ASP A 131 -6.13 17.56 19.99
CA ASP A 131 -5.23 16.97 19.00
C ASP A 131 -5.43 15.44 18.99
N ALA A 132 -5.58 14.84 17.81
CA ALA A 132 -5.84 13.40 17.65
C ALA A 132 -4.81 12.51 18.36
N PHE A 133 -3.59 13.03 18.51
CA PHE A 133 -2.45 12.31 19.05
C PHE A 133 -1.88 12.92 20.34
N ALA A 134 -2.66 13.75 21.05
CA ALA A 134 -2.21 14.43 22.27
C ALA A 134 -1.62 13.48 23.33
N GLU A 135 -2.19 12.28 23.46
CA GLU A 135 -1.78 11.27 24.45
C GLU A 135 -0.48 10.53 24.09
N LEU A 136 -0.07 10.57 22.82
CA LEU A 136 1.15 9.92 22.37
C LEU A 136 2.35 10.85 22.55
N LYS A 137 3.43 10.35 23.14
CA LYS A 137 4.73 11.05 23.17
C LYS A 137 5.39 11.02 21.78
N ASP A 138 6.29 11.96 21.49
CA ASP A 138 7.01 12.00 20.21
C ASP A 138 7.72 10.69 19.90
N LYS A 139 8.35 10.07 20.91
CA LYS A 139 8.98 8.75 20.78
C LYS A 139 7.98 7.66 20.37
N GLN A 140 6.74 7.73 20.85
CA GLN A 140 5.68 6.78 20.47
C GLN A 140 5.22 7.02 19.03
N LEU A 141 5.08 8.29 18.62
CA LEU A 141 4.79 8.64 17.21
C LEU A 141 5.89 8.16 16.28
N MET A 142 7.15 8.34 16.69
CA MET A 142 8.30 7.85 15.92
C MET A 142 8.33 6.32 15.83
N ARG A 143 7.97 5.60 16.90
CA ARG A 143 7.76 4.14 16.88
C ARG A 143 6.61 3.69 15.99
N LEU A 144 5.57 4.51 15.83
CA LEU A 144 4.54 4.29 14.81
C LEU A 144 5.05 4.53 13.39
N GLY A 145 6.26 5.07 13.22
CA GLY A 145 6.92 5.30 11.94
C GLY A 145 6.99 6.77 11.53
N VAL A 146 6.51 7.72 12.36
CA VAL A 146 6.56 9.14 12.01
C VAL A 146 8.02 9.63 12.03
N PRO A 147 8.56 10.19 10.94
CA PRO A 147 9.89 10.80 10.96
C PRO A 147 9.91 12.01 11.91
N ALA A 148 11.03 12.24 12.59
CA ALA A 148 11.15 13.37 13.52
C ALA A 148 10.80 14.73 12.88
N GLU A 149 11.17 14.91 11.60
CA GLU A 149 10.90 16.12 10.81
C GLU A 149 9.40 16.35 10.54
N LEU A 150 8.59 15.29 10.60
CA LEU A 150 7.14 15.33 10.36
C LEU A 150 6.30 15.33 11.64
N LEU A 151 6.92 15.24 12.84
CA LEU A 151 6.21 15.36 14.11
C LEU A 151 5.36 16.65 14.20
N PRO A 152 5.86 17.85 13.82
CA PRO A 152 5.05 19.06 13.87
C PRO A 152 3.86 19.06 12.91
N LEU A 153 3.91 18.27 11.84
CA LEU A 153 2.79 18.11 10.91
C LEU A 153 1.73 17.18 11.51
N VAL A 154 2.15 16.03 12.03
CA VAL A 154 1.25 15.04 12.65
C VAL A 154 0.57 15.59 13.89
N ARG A 155 1.25 16.42 14.69
CA ARG A 155 0.68 17.08 15.87
C ARG A 155 -0.48 18.03 15.54
N ARG A 156 -0.61 18.49 14.29
CA ARG A 156 -1.68 19.39 13.83
C ARG A 156 -2.89 18.65 13.26
N VAL A 157 -2.91 17.33 13.32
CA VAL A 157 -4.01 16.50 12.84
C VAL A 157 -5.01 16.28 13.97
N HIS A 158 -6.30 16.49 13.70
CA HIS A 158 -7.38 16.35 14.68
C HIS A 158 -8.35 15.22 14.33
N ASN A 159 -8.37 14.73 13.09
CA ASN A 159 -9.30 13.71 12.61
C ASN A 159 -8.72 12.90 11.43
N GLU A 160 -9.43 11.84 11.03
CA GLU A 160 -9.06 10.94 9.93
C GLU A 160 -8.92 11.67 8.59
N ALA A 161 -9.83 12.60 8.27
CA ALA A 161 -9.78 13.33 7.00
C ALA A 161 -8.53 14.23 6.89
N GLU A 162 -8.11 14.85 7.99
CA GLU A 162 -6.85 15.61 8.05
C GLU A 162 -5.61 14.70 7.94
N LEU A 163 -5.68 13.48 8.49
CA LEU A 163 -4.62 12.48 8.32
C LEU A 163 -4.51 12.04 6.85
N ASP A 164 -5.63 11.75 6.19
CA ASP A 164 -5.70 11.37 4.78
C ASP A 164 -5.15 12.49 3.87
N ALA A 165 -5.45 13.75 4.20
CA ALA A 165 -4.94 14.90 3.45
C ALA A 165 -3.39 14.98 3.44
N ILE A 166 -2.72 14.40 4.44
CA ILE A 166 -1.25 14.37 4.53
C ILE A 166 -0.65 12.99 4.25
N GLU A 167 -1.47 12.00 3.85
CA GLU A 167 -1.03 10.61 3.60
C GLU A 167 0.18 10.56 2.66
N HIS A 168 0.10 11.27 1.53
CA HIS A 168 1.15 11.33 0.50
C HIS A 168 2.50 11.86 1.00
N ARG A 169 2.55 12.51 2.17
CA ARG A 169 3.77 13.08 2.77
C ARG A 169 4.41 12.15 3.79
N LEU A 170 3.64 11.19 4.31
CA LEU A 170 4.07 10.30 5.39
C LEU A 170 4.65 9.01 4.81
N PRO A 171 5.63 8.38 5.50
CA PRO A 171 5.89 6.97 5.28
C PRO A 171 4.61 6.17 5.51
N VAL A 172 4.28 5.19 4.65
CA VAL A 172 3.02 4.44 4.76
C VAL A 172 2.89 3.76 6.12
N GLU A 173 3.98 3.31 6.75
CA GLU A 173 3.93 2.72 8.09
C GLU A 173 3.51 3.74 9.16
N ALA A 174 3.88 5.01 8.97
CA ALA A 174 3.49 6.11 9.84
C ALA A 174 1.99 6.36 9.69
N TYR A 175 1.51 6.52 8.45
CA TYR A 175 0.09 6.69 8.16
C TYR A 175 -0.73 5.52 8.72
N GLU A 176 -0.35 4.28 8.46
CA GLU A 176 -1.06 3.09 8.97
C GLU A 176 -1.11 3.06 10.50
N GLY A 177 0.01 3.38 11.17
CA GLY A 177 0.08 3.39 12.63
C GLY A 177 -0.83 4.47 13.24
N LEU A 178 -0.83 5.66 12.64
CA LEU A 178 -1.69 6.78 13.06
C LEU A 178 -3.17 6.50 12.76
N PHE A 179 -3.48 5.93 11.61
CA PHE A 179 -4.83 5.56 11.20
C PHE A 179 -5.43 4.50 12.14
N LEU A 180 -4.67 3.44 12.45
CA LEU A 180 -5.13 2.40 13.39
C LEU A 180 -5.37 2.96 14.80
N TYR A 181 -4.53 3.91 15.23
CA TYR A 181 -4.71 4.60 16.50
C TYR A 181 -6.00 5.43 16.51
N LEU A 182 -6.26 6.22 15.45
CA LEU A 182 -7.51 6.97 15.27
C LEU A 182 -8.75 6.06 15.21
N ALA A 183 -8.62 4.88 14.62
CA ALA A 183 -9.68 3.86 14.57
C ALA A 183 -9.93 3.18 15.94
N GLY A 184 -9.29 3.63 17.01
CA GLY A 184 -9.50 3.16 18.38
C GLY A 184 -8.58 2.03 18.85
N SER A 185 -7.56 1.67 18.06
CA SER A 185 -6.57 0.68 18.49
C SER A 185 -5.61 1.29 19.52
N ARG A 186 -5.30 0.53 20.58
CA ARG A 186 -4.32 0.98 21.59
C ARG A 186 -2.90 0.99 21.01
N TYR A 187 -2.10 1.99 21.38
CA TYR A 187 -0.68 2.08 21.00
C TYR A 187 0.08 0.76 21.19
N ASP A 188 -0.02 0.14 22.37
CA ASP A 188 0.71 -1.11 22.68
C ASP A 188 0.30 -2.26 21.74
N GLN A 189 -0.97 -2.32 21.33
CA GLN A 189 -1.45 -3.33 20.40
C GLN A 189 -0.83 -3.14 19.01
N ILE A 190 -0.85 -1.91 18.51
CA ILE A 190 -0.29 -1.57 17.19
C ILE A 190 1.20 -1.90 17.14
N ILE A 191 1.93 -1.62 18.21
CA ILE A 191 3.38 -1.90 18.29
C ILE A 191 3.66 -3.38 18.46
N ASN A 192 2.88 -4.12 19.26
CA ASN A 192 3.06 -5.57 19.46
C ASN A 192 2.79 -6.40 18.18
N GLU A 193 2.00 -5.86 17.25
CA GLU A 193 1.74 -6.49 15.95
C GLU A 193 2.88 -6.26 14.93
N ARG A 194 3.84 -5.36 15.22
CA ARG A 194 5.01 -5.04 14.39
C ARG A 194 6.25 -5.78 14.87
N GLU A 195 7.22 -6.02 13.98
CA GLU A 195 8.50 -6.61 14.41
C GLU A 195 9.25 -5.58 15.29
N HIS A 196 9.68 -6.00 16.48
CA HIS A 196 10.36 -5.12 17.43
C HIS A 196 11.83 -4.93 17.07
N ALA A 197 12.30 -3.68 17.09
CA ALA A 197 13.73 -3.40 17.24
C ALA A 197 14.10 -3.60 18.72
N GLU A 198 14.72 -4.74 19.04
CA GLU A 198 15.13 -5.08 20.43
C GLU A 198 16.41 -4.34 20.89
N ALA A 199 17.12 -3.67 19.98
CA ALA A 199 18.40 -3.01 20.22
C ALA A 199 18.37 -1.51 19.89
N GLN A 200 19.40 -0.79 20.36
CA GLN A 200 19.68 0.57 19.92
C GLN A 200 19.94 0.57 18.41
N ILE A 201 19.10 1.30 17.67
CA ILE A 201 19.19 1.36 16.21
C ILE A 201 20.36 2.26 15.80
N ASP A 202 21.28 1.70 15.03
CA ASP A 202 22.26 2.49 14.29
C ASP A 202 21.61 3.08 13.03
N THR A 203 21.42 4.40 13.02
CA THR A 203 20.83 5.13 11.88
C THR A 203 21.80 5.35 10.72
N SER A 204 23.03 4.84 10.81
CA SER A 204 24.04 4.85 9.75
C SER A 204 24.21 3.48 9.06
N ASP A 205 23.70 2.40 9.66
CA ASP A 205 23.75 1.06 9.09
C ASP A 205 22.57 0.78 8.15
N PHE A 206 22.71 1.26 6.91
CA PHE A 206 21.74 0.99 5.84
C PHE A 206 21.70 -0.49 5.42
N ILE A 207 22.76 -1.28 5.70
CA ILE A 207 22.75 -2.71 5.38
C ILE A 207 21.79 -3.44 6.33
N GLU A 208 21.90 -3.18 7.63
CA GLU A 208 21.00 -3.73 8.64
C GLU A 208 19.56 -3.24 8.42
N ALA A 209 19.38 -1.94 8.16
CA ALA A 209 18.06 -1.38 7.90
C ALA A 209 17.35 -2.05 6.72
N LEU A 210 18.08 -2.40 5.64
CA LEU A 210 17.54 -3.13 4.49
C LEU A 210 17.09 -4.56 4.80
N GLN A 211 17.53 -5.16 5.90
CA GLN A 211 17.11 -6.50 6.32
C GLN A 211 15.80 -6.49 7.14
N ARG A 212 15.39 -5.34 7.68
CA ARG A 212 14.17 -5.22 8.49
C ARG A 212 12.91 -5.44 7.66
N THR A 213 11.90 -6.09 8.24
CA THR A 213 10.70 -6.51 7.52
C THR A 213 9.92 -5.33 6.93
N GLU A 214 9.81 -4.23 7.66
CA GLU A 214 9.18 -2.98 7.23
C GLU A 214 9.95 -2.35 6.06
N THR A 215 11.27 -2.33 6.11
CA THR A 215 12.09 -1.82 5.00
C THR A 215 11.96 -2.71 3.77
N ARG A 216 12.04 -4.04 3.96
CA ARG A 216 11.93 -4.99 2.85
C ARG A 216 10.65 -4.72 2.09
N SER A 217 9.53 -4.42 2.78
CA SER A 217 8.23 -4.01 2.19
C SER A 217 8.29 -2.97 1.08
N ARG A 218 9.30 -2.10 1.11
CA ARG A 218 9.46 -0.99 0.16
C ARG A 218 10.79 -1.00 -0.58
N PHE A 219 11.74 -1.81 -0.14
CA PHE A 219 13.06 -1.90 -0.75
C PHE A 219 13.35 -3.35 -1.10
N THR A 220 13.43 -3.62 -2.39
CA THR A 220 13.88 -4.91 -2.90
C THR A 220 15.39 -4.88 -3.01
N VAL A 221 16.08 -5.64 -2.17
CA VAL A 221 17.51 -5.94 -2.37
C VAL A 221 17.60 -7.02 -3.44
N VAL A 222 18.25 -6.69 -4.55
CA VAL A 222 18.28 -7.57 -5.71
C VAL A 222 19.61 -8.30 -5.76
N GLU A 223 19.61 -9.57 -5.36
CA GLU A 223 20.82 -10.40 -5.29
C GLU A 223 21.06 -11.19 -6.60
N ASP A 224 20.01 -11.48 -7.37
CA ASP A 224 20.06 -12.24 -8.62
C ASP A 224 19.71 -11.35 -9.83
N GLU A 225 20.58 -11.33 -10.84
CA GLU A 225 20.38 -10.60 -12.08
C GLU A 225 19.22 -11.19 -12.92
N ASP A 226 19.07 -12.52 -12.93
CA ASP A 226 18.04 -13.19 -13.72
C ASP A 226 16.65 -12.96 -13.13
N GLU A 227 16.54 -12.83 -11.81
CA GLU A 227 15.32 -12.40 -11.13
C GLU A 227 14.97 -10.95 -11.48
N LEU A 228 15.96 -10.04 -11.48
CA LEU A 228 15.77 -8.64 -11.84
C LEU A 228 15.28 -8.48 -13.28
N GLN A 229 15.94 -9.16 -14.23
CA GLN A 229 15.56 -9.09 -15.63
C GLN A 229 14.17 -9.69 -15.86
N ARG A 230 13.82 -10.79 -15.18
CA ARG A 230 12.46 -11.34 -15.24
C ARG A 230 11.43 -10.36 -14.68
N MET A 231 11.76 -9.64 -13.61
CA MET A 231 10.89 -8.63 -13.02
C MET A 231 10.69 -7.42 -13.94
N LEU A 232 11.78 -6.90 -14.54
CA LEU A 232 11.74 -5.70 -15.40
C LEU A 232 11.14 -5.96 -16.78
N ASN A 233 11.31 -7.17 -17.33
CA ASN A 233 10.76 -7.57 -18.64
C ASN A 233 9.37 -8.20 -18.55
N ALA A 234 8.83 -8.36 -17.34
CA ALA A 234 7.46 -8.79 -17.14
C ALA A 234 6.49 -7.70 -17.64
N PRO A 235 5.43 -8.05 -18.42
CA PRO A 235 4.39 -7.10 -18.81
C PRO A 235 3.87 -6.36 -17.58
N LEU A 236 3.58 -5.06 -17.69
CA LEU A 236 3.14 -4.19 -16.57
C LEU A 236 1.99 -4.79 -15.74
N ASP A 237 1.14 -5.65 -16.35
CA ASP A 237 0.10 -6.42 -15.67
C ASP A 237 0.62 -7.33 -14.55
N LYS A 238 1.88 -7.79 -14.65
CA LYS A 238 2.56 -8.59 -13.61
C LYS A 238 2.98 -7.75 -12.40
N TRP A 239 3.05 -6.43 -12.52
CA TRP A 239 3.38 -5.52 -11.43
C TRP A 239 2.17 -5.34 -10.50
N ARG A 240 0.97 -5.30 -11.08
CA ARG A 240 -0.31 -5.30 -10.33
C ARG A 240 -0.49 -6.53 -9.45
N VAL A 241 0.26 -7.59 -9.70
CA VAL A 241 0.20 -8.88 -9.00
C VAL A 241 1.52 -9.25 -8.35
N PHE A 242 2.47 -8.32 -8.22
CA PHE A 242 3.73 -8.59 -7.53
C PHE A 242 3.50 -8.70 -6.02
N LEU A 243 3.68 -9.90 -5.47
CA LEU A 243 3.54 -10.12 -4.03
C LEU A 243 4.85 -9.77 -3.33
N HIS A 244 4.79 -8.74 -2.50
CA HIS A 244 5.93 -8.34 -1.71
C HIS A 244 6.38 -9.47 -0.72
N PRO A 245 7.69 -9.75 -0.55
CA PRO A 245 8.20 -10.73 0.42
C PRO A 245 7.57 -10.71 1.83
N SER A 246 7.35 -9.54 2.42
CA SER A 246 6.69 -9.39 3.74
C SER A 246 5.23 -9.91 3.74
N GLN A 247 4.57 -9.90 2.58
CA GLN A 247 3.21 -10.41 2.39
C GLN A 247 3.16 -11.91 2.08
N GLN A 248 4.30 -12.54 1.80
CA GLN A 248 4.35 -13.99 1.52
C GLN A 248 3.84 -14.81 2.70
N ARG A 249 4.16 -14.43 3.94
CA ARG A 249 3.62 -15.10 5.12
C ARG A 249 2.09 -15.06 5.15
N LEU A 250 1.44 -14.02 4.64
CA LEU A 250 -0.03 -13.92 4.61
C LEU A 250 -0.63 -14.75 3.48
N ALA A 251 -0.02 -14.70 2.29
CA ALA A 251 -0.50 -15.43 1.13
C ALA A 251 -0.25 -16.95 1.20
N GLN A 252 0.85 -17.38 1.83
CA GLN A 252 1.30 -18.78 1.80
C GLN A 252 1.12 -19.50 3.14
N GLY A 253 1.20 -20.84 3.08
CA GLY A 253 1.15 -21.72 4.24
C GLY A 253 -0.24 -22.06 4.74
N HIS A 254 -0.33 -23.09 5.58
CA HIS A 254 -1.59 -23.47 6.23
C HIS A 254 -1.96 -22.43 7.29
N LYS A 255 -3.24 -22.03 7.31
CA LYS A 255 -3.80 -21.09 8.28
C LYS A 255 -4.84 -21.82 9.11
N ASN A 256 -4.76 -21.68 10.43
CA ASN A 256 -5.70 -22.33 11.34
C ASN A 256 -6.95 -21.45 11.46
N GLY A 257 -7.96 -21.74 10.64
CA GLY A 257 -9.24 -21.04 10.67
C GLY A 257 -9.27 -19.74 9.85
N ALA A 258 -10.18 -18.85 10.24
CA ALA A 258 -10.42 -17.59 9.54
C ALA A 258 -9.27 -16.60 9.76
N VAL A 259 -8.88 -15.90 8.69
CA VAL A 259 -7.83 -14.89 8.70
C VAL A 259 -8.39 -13.58 8.20
N ARG A 260 -8.13 -12.49 8.93
CA ARG A 260 -8.45 -11.11 8.52
C ARG A 260 -7.16 -10.39 8.15
N VAL A 261 -7.14 -9.77 6.97
CA VAL A 261 -6.03 -8.93 6.50
C VAL A 261 -6.50 -7.50 6.45
N LEU A 262 -5.82 -6.62 7.18
CA LEU A 262 -6.08 -5.18 7.23
C LEU A 262 -4.92 -4.43 6.58
N GLY A 263 -5.18 -3.23 6.08
CA GLY A 263 -4.17 -2.35 5.46
C GLY A 263 -4.84 -1.17 4.75
N GLY A 264 -4.16 -0.03 4.68
CA GLY A 264 -4.63 1.18 4.00
C GLY A 264 -4.85 1.00 2.50
N ALA A 265 -5.36 2.02 1.81
CA ALA A 265 -5.47 1.99 0.34
C ALA A 265 -4.08 1.73 -0.29
N GLY A 266 -4.02 1.04 -1.43
CA GLY A 266 -2.75 0.79 -2.13
C GLY A 266 -1.78 -0.22 -1.50
N THR A 267 -2.01 -0.71 -0.28
CA THR A 267 -1.13 -1.65 0.46
C THR A 267 -1.07 -3.09 -0.10
N GLY A 268 -1.59 -3.35 -1.29
CA GLY A 268 -1.49 -4.66 -1.95
C GLY A 268 -2.39 -5.76 -1.36
N LYS A 269 -3.41 -5.45 -0.55
CA LYS A 269 -4.38 -6.45 -0.02
C LYS A 269 -4.94 -7.38 -1.09
N THR A 270 -5.34 -6.81 -2.22
CA THR A 270 -5.84 -7.57 -3.38
C THR A 270 -4.77 -8.52 -3.92
N VAL A 271 -3.51 -8.09 -3.94
CA VAL A 271 -2.37 -8.93 -4.36
C VAL A 271 -2.16 -10.11 -3.41
N VAL A 272 -2.22 -9.87 -2.09
CA VAL A 272 -2.17 -10.94 -1.09
C VAL A 272 -3.30 -11.95 -1.32
N ALA A 273 -4.52 -11.47 -1.56
CA ALA A 273 -5.66 -12.35 -1.82
C ALA A 273 -5.50 -13.17 -3.11
N LEU A 274 -4.99 -12.56 -4.19
CA LEU A 274 -4.70 -13.24 -5.46
C LEU A 274 -3.70 -14.38 -5.26
N HIS A 275 -2.57 -14.10 -4.60
CA HIS A 275 -1.56 -15.11 -4.32
C HIS A 275 -2.03 -16.16 -3.32
N ARG A 276 -2.89 -15.78 -2.37
CA ARG A 276 -3.52 -16.73 -1.47
C ARG A 276 -4.39 -17.72 -2.23
N ALA A 277 -5.23 -17.23 -3.14
CA ALA A 277 -6.08 -18.08 -3.97
C ALA A 277 -5.25 -19.02 -4.85
N LYS A 278 -4.17 -18.53 -5.45
CA LYS A 278 -3.21 -19.34 -6.20
C LYS A 278 -2.59 -20.45 -5.32
N TRP A 279 -2.06 -20.08 -4.15
CA TRP A 279 -1.42 -21.05 -3.24
C TRP A 279 -2.41 -22.13 -2.79
N LEU A 280 -3.65 -21.75 -2.46
CA LEU A 280 -4.72 -22.68 -2.10
C LEU A 280 -5.10 -23.60 -3.27
N ALA A 281 -5.17 -23.07 -4.50
CA ALA A 281 -5.46 -23.86 -5.69
C ALA A 281 -4.39 -24.91 -5.99
N GLU A 282 -3.14 -24.61 -5.65
CA GLU A 282 -1.99 -25.49 -5.85
C GLU A 282 -1.88 -26.57 -4.77
N HIS A 283 -2.13 -26.24 -3.50
CA HIS A 283 -1.82 -27.12 -2.37
C HIS A 283 -3.02 -27.78 -1.69
N ILE A 284 -4.23 -27.20 -1.82
CA ILE A 284 -5.38 -27.60 -1.00
C ILE A 284 -6.61 -27.94 -1.86
N ALA A 285 -6.88 -27.17 -2.91
CA ALA A 285 -8.09 -27.33 -3.70
C ALA A 285 -8.06 -28.62 -4.54
N THR A 286 -9.22 -29.24 -4.66
CA THR A 286 -9.45 -30.36 -5.59
C THR A 286 -10.48 -29.96 -6.65
N PRO A 287 -10.62 -30.69 -7.77
CA PRO A 287 -11.65 -30.40 -8.77
C PRO A 287 -13.08 -30.32 -8.19
N GLU A 288 -13.35 -31.06 -7.12
CA GLU A 288 -14.63 -31.12 -6.40
C GLU A 288 -14.76 -30.05 -5.31
N ARG A 289 -13.63 -29.48 -4.83
CA ARG A 289 -13.58 -28.47 -3.76
C ARG A 289 -12.81 -27.26 -4.23
N LYS A 290 -13.52 -26.37 -4.94
CA LYS A 290 -12.98 -25.14 -5.50
C LYS A 290 -12.82 -24.04 -4.45
N ILE A 291 -11.90 -23.12 -4.73
CA ILE A 291 -11.70 -21.89 -3.97
C ILE A 291 -12.67 -20.83 -4.50
N LEU A 292 -13.48 -20.24 -3.62
CA LEU A 292 -14.33 -19.10 -3.96
C LEU A 292 -13.56 -17.80 -3.68
N PHE A 293 -13.35 -16.99 -4.72
CA PHE A 293 -12.88 -15.62 -4.62
C PHE A 293 -14.05 -14.69 -4.90
N THR A 294 -14.48 -13.91 -3.89
CA THR A 294 -15.60 -12.98 -4.05
C THR A 294 -15.25 -11.54 -3.67
N THR A 295 -16.04 -10.62 -4.22
CA THR A 295 -15.94 -9.17 -4.03
C THR A 295 -17.31 -8.53 -4.25
N PHE A 296 -17.44 -7.24 -3.96
CA PHE A 296 -18.70 -6.52 -4.06
C PHE A 296 -19.07 -6.20 -5.53
N THR A 297 -18.15 -5.58 -6.27
CA THR A 297 -18.44 -5.06 -7.61
C THR A 297 -18.10 -6.07 -8.73
N ARG A 298 -18.88 -6.03 -9.82
CA ARG A 298 -18.63 -6.90 -10.99
C ARG A 298 -17.30 -6.57 -11.68
N ASN A 299 -16.95 -5.29 -11.78
CA ASN A 299 -15.71 -4.86 -12.44
C ASN A 299 -14.49 -5.37 -11.71
N LEU A 300 -14.48 -5.28 -10.37
CA LEU A 300 -13.37 -5.81 -9.57
C LEU A 300 -13.27 -7.34 -9.69
N ALA A 301 -14.39 -8.06 -9.77
CA ALA A 301 -14.37 -9.51 -10.02
C ALA A 301 -13.73 -9.86 -11.38
N THR A 302 -14.07 -9.11 -12.44
CA THR A 302 -13.45 -9.25 -13.76
C THR A 302 -11.95 -8.96 -13.73
N ASP A 303 -11.54 -7.90 -13.04
CA ASP A 303 -10.14 -7.54 -12.88
C ASP A 303 -9.34 -8.60 -12.11
N ILE A 304 -9.93 -9.16 -11.05
CA ILE A 304 -9.34 -10.26 -10.27
C ILE A 304 -9.16 -11.50 -11.15
N ASP A 305 -10.16 -11.85 -11.95
CA ASP A 305 -10.09 -12.99 -12.87
C ASP A 305 -8.98 -12.80 -13.92
N ALA A 306 -8.85 -11.60 -14.51
CA ALA A 306 -7.76 -11.26 -15.42
C ALA A 306 -6.38 -11.36 -14.73
N ASN A 307 -6.26 -10.85 -13.51
CA ASN A 307 -5.02 -10.92 -12.73
C ASN A 307 -4.65 -12.36 -12.35
N LEU A 308 -5.63 -13.20 -11.99
CA LEU A 308 -5.40 -14.63 -11.73
C LEU A 308 -4.92 -15.36 -12.97
N LYS A 309 -5.49 -15.06 -14.15
CA LYS A 309 -5.03 -15.61 -15.43
C LYS A 309 -3.58 -15.27 -15.75
N ALA A 310 -3.07 -14.14 -15.25
CA ALA A 310 -1.68 -13.74 -15.43
C ALA A 310 -0.68 -14.53 -14.54
N ILE A 311 -1.14 -15.08 -13.40
CA ILE A 311 -0.26 -15.74 -12.41
C ILE A 311 -0.49 -17.24 -12.23
N CYS A 312 -1.64 -17.76 -12.64
CA CYS A 312 -2.03 -19.16 -12.50
C CYS A 312 -1.95 -19.90 -13.84
N ASN A 313 -1.65 -21.20 -13.79
CA ASN A 313 -1.81 -22.08 -14.96
C ASN A 313 -3.28 -22.53 -15.12
N ALA A 314 -3.59 -23.20 -16.24
CA ALA A 314 -4.96 -23.63 -16.55
C ALA A 314 -5.56 -24.58 -15.49
N GLU A 315 -4.74 -25.45 -14.90
CA GLU A 315 -5.19 -26.40 -13.87
C GLU A 315 -5.54 -25.68 -12.57
N GLN A 316 -4.71 -24.72 -12.16
CA GLN A 316 -4.94 -23.88 -10.98
C GLN A 316 -6.20 -23.02 -11.17
N LEU A 317 -6.36 -22.39 -12.34
CA LEU A 317 -7.54 -21.58 -12.65
C LEU A 317 -8.83 -22.39 -12.59
N ALA A 318 -8.82 -23.63 -13.07
CA ALA A 318 -10.01 -24.49 -13.04
C ALA A 318 -10.51 -24.78 -11.61
N LYS A 319 -9.63 -24.64 -10.60
CA LYS A 319 -9.91 -24.84 -9.17
C LYS A 319 -10.36 -23.54 -8.46
N ILE A 320 -10.36 -22.39 -9.14
CA ILE A 320 -10.75 -21.10 -8.56
C ILE A 320 -12.03 -20.59 -9.24
N GLU A 321 -13.04 -20.22 -8.45
CA GLU A 321 -14.26 -19.54 -8.90
C GLU A 321 -14.21 -18.07 -8.47
N VAL A 322 -14.13 -17.16 -9.45
CA VAL A 322 -14.14 -15.71 -9.21
C VAL A 322 -15.51 -15.15 -9.56
N ILE A 323 -16.20 -14.55 -8.59
CA ILE A 323 -17.57 -14.06 -8.79
C ILE A 323 -17.95 -13.01 -7.74
N ASN A 324 -18.68 -11.97 -8.15
CA ASN A 324 -19.19 -10.99 -7.19
C ASN A 324 -20.36 -11.56 -6.36
N LEU A 325 -20.55 -11.04 -5.15
CA LEU A 325 -21.46 -11.61 -4.16
C LEU A 325 -22.90 -11.77 -4.68
N ASP A 326 -23.49 -10.72 -5.28
CA ASP A 326 -24.88 -10.76 -5.75
C ASP A 326 -25.12 -11.84 -6.81
N ARG A 327 -24.17 -11.99 -7.74
CA ARG A 327 -24.28 -12.99 -8.80
C ARG A 327 -24.14 -14.39 -8.23
N TRP A 328 -23.25 -14.59 -7.25
CA TRP A 328 -23.12 -15.87 -6.58
C TRP A 328 -24.42 -16.26 -5.85
N VAL A 329 -25.02 -15.33 -5.10
CA VAL A 329 -26.30 -15.54 -4.41
C VAL A 329 -27.41 -15.87 -5.41
N SER A 330 -27.52 -15.10 -6.49
CA SER A 330 -28.48 -15.34 -7.57
C SER A 330 -28.41 -16.78 -8.12
N LEU A 331 -27.20 -17.24 -8.44
CA LEU A 331 -26.97 -18.59 -8.95
C LEU A 331 -27.24 -19.66 -7.88
N TYR A 332 -26.92 -19.39 -6.63
CA TYR A 332 -27.21 -20.29 -5.53
C TYR A 332 -28.72 -20.49 -5.34
N LEU A 333 -29.50 -19.41 -5.29
CA LEU A 333 -30.97 -19.47 -5.13
C LEU A 333 -31.63 -20.22 -6.29
N ARG A 334 -31.23 -19.92 -7.53
CA ARG A 334 -31.72 -20.63 -8.72
C ARG A 334 -31.41 -22.13 -8.65
N ARG A 335 -30.21 -22.53 -8.21
CA ARG A 335 -29.85 -23.95 -8.02
C ARG A 335 -30.70 -24.63 -6.96
N LYS A 336 -31.16 -23.90 -5.95
CA LYS A 336 -32.09 -24.40 -4.92
C LYS A 336 -33.55 -24.36 -5.35
N LYS A 337 -33.83 -23.98 -6.60
CA LYS A 337 -35.20 -23.76 -7.13
C LYS A 337 -35.99 -22.76 -6.28
N TYR A 338 -35.28 -21.81 -5.67
CA TYR A 338 -35.89 -20.72 -4.95
C TYR A 338 -36.18 -19.60 -5.94
N ASP A 339 -37.46 -19.34 -6.17
CA ASP A 339 -37.89 -18.27 -7.04
C ASP A 339 -37.80 -16.93 -6.28
N TYR A 340 -37.22 -15.92 -6.92
CA TYR A 340 -37.05 -14.62 -6.30
C TYR A 340 -37.05 -13.52 -7.36
N SER A 341 -37.69 -12.40 -7.02
CA SER A 341 -37.63 -11.15 -7.76
C SER A 341 -36.69 -10.18 -7.04
N VAL A 342 -35.84 -9.49 -7.80
CA VAL A 342 -35.05 -8.37 -7.26
C VAL A 342 -35.92 -7.13 -7.37
N ILE A 343 -36.20 -6.49 -6.24
CA ILE A 343 -36.95 -5.24 -6.18
C ILE A 343 -35.94 -4.10 -6.06
N PHE A 344 -36.01 -3.15 -6.97
CA PHE A 344 -35.22 -1.92 -6.91
C PHE A 344 -35.99 -0.84 -6.13
N SER A 345 -35.27 0.15 -5.58
CA SER A 345 -35.85 1.14 -4.65
C SER A 345 -37.02 1.94 -5.22
N ASN A 346 -37.06 2.13 -6.54
CA ASN A 346 -38.14 2.77 -7.27
C ASN A 346 -39.42 1.91 -7.42
N GLU A 347 -39.34 0.61 -7.14
CA GLU A 347 -40.44 -0.36 -7.26
C GLU A 347 -40.90 -0.88 -5.88
N ALA A 348 -40.32 -0.37 -4.79
CA ALA A 348 -40.60 -0.83 -3.43
C ALA A 348 -41.91 -0.26 -2.83
N GLY A 349 -42.59 0.66 -3.52
CA GLY A 349 -43.76 1.38 -3.01
C GLY A 349 -44.91 0.47 -2.56
N ASP A 350 -45.26 -0.52 -3.38
CA ASP A 350 -46.36 -1.45 -3.08
C ASP A 350 -46.06 -2.33 -1.86
N TYR A 351 -44.78 -2.67 -1.64
CA TYR A 351 -44.35 -3.45 -0.47
C TYR A 351 -44.30 -2.59 0.80
N TRP A 352 -43.93 -1.32 0.67
CA TRP A 352 -44.01 -0.36 1.76
C TRP A 352 -45.46 -0.17 2.21
N GLN A 353 -46.39 -0.06 1.27
CA GLN A 353 -47.81 0.04 1.60
C GLN A 353 -48.30 -1.19 2.36
N GLN A 354 -47.97 -2.40 1.88
CA GLN A 354 -48.31 -3.66 2.58
C GLN A 354 -47.72 -3.73 3.99
N ALA A 355 -46.50 -3.24 4.19
CA ALA A 355 -45.86 -3.21 5.51
C ALA A 355 -46.55 -2.21 6.45
N LEU A 356 -46.94 -1.03 5.95
CA LEU A 356 -47.69 -0.03 6.71
C LEU A 356 -49.09 -0.53 7.08
N ASP A 357 -49.74 -1.30 6.21
CA ASP A 357 -51.05 -1.90 6.49
C ASP A 357 -50.99 -2.96 7.62
N LEU A 358 -49.82 -3.55 7.88
CA LEU A 358 -49.56 -4.51 8.96
C LEU A 358 -49.05 -3.87 10.25
N LYS A 359 -48.89 -2.53 10.28
CA LYS A 359 -48.38 -1.79 11.44
C LYS A 359 -49.31 -1.96 12.66
N PRO A 360 -48.76 -2.20 13.87
CA PRO A 360 -49.55 -2.22 15.11
C PRO A 360 -50.22 -0.86 15.39
N LEU A 361 -51.51 -0.89 15.73
CA LEU A 361 -52.33 0.31 15.97
C LEU A 361 -51.95 1.09 17.24
N ASP A 362 -51.18 0.47 18.14
CA ASP A 362 -50.72 1.05 19.40
C ASP A 362 -49.46 1.91 19.25
N ILE A 363 -48.86 1.98 18.06
CA ILE A 363 -47.66 2.78 17.79
C ILE A 363 -48.02 4.04 16.99
N GLU A 364 -48.03 5.19 17.69
CA GLU A 364 -48.33 6.51 17.12
C GLU A 364 -47.11 7.18 16.46
N LEU A 365 -46.47 6.49 15.51
CA LEU A 365 -45.37 7.06 14.71
C LEU A 365 -45.84 7.39 13.28
N PRO A 366 -45.38 8.49 12.66
CA PRO A 366 -45.72 8.81 11.27
C PRO A 366 -45.25 7.72 10.29
N ASP A 367 -45.95 7.51 9.18
CA ASP A 367 -45.58 6.47 8.20
C ASP A 367 -44.16 6.69 7.61
N ALA A 368 -43.78 7.96 7.42
CA ALA A 368 -42.44 8.35 6.99
C ALA A 368 -41.34 7.88 7.96
N PHE A 369 -41.63 7.78 9.26
CA PHE A 369 -40.67 7.30 10.26
C PHE A 369 -40.16 5.91 9.91
N TYR A 370 -41.03 4.99 9.49
CA TYR A 370 -40.63 3.60 9.20
C TYR A 370 -39.71 3.50 7.99
N GLN A 371 -39.99 4.29 6.95
CA GLN A 371 -39.12 4.36 5.79
C GLN A 371 -37.77 4.98 6.13
N GLU A 372 -37.77 6.07 6.90
CA GLU A 372 -36.55 6.75 7.32
C GLU A 372 -35.71 5.88 8.27
N GLU A 373 -36.33 5.22 9.25
CA GLU A 373 -35.67 4.32 10.18
C GLU A 373 -35.02 3.14 9.43
N TRP A 374 -35.74 2.54 8.48
CA TRP A 374 -35.19 1.49 7.65
C TRP A 374 -33.98 1.98 6.83
N GLN A 375 -34.10 3.15 6.19
CA GLN A 375 -33.06 3.72 5.34
C GLN A 375 -31.88 4.33 6.10
N LYS A 376 -32.05 4.74 7.36
CA LYS A 376 -31.00 5.43 8.14
C LYS A 376 -30.36 4.53 9.18
N ILE A 377 -31.09 3.53 9.69
CA ILE A 377 -30.67 2.73 10.85
C ILE A 377 -30.54 1.24 10.50
N ILE A 378 -31.56 0.63 9.89
CA ILE A 378 -31.56 -0.82 9.67
C ILE A 378 -30.69 -1.23 8.47
N GLN A 379 -30.90 -0.58 7.33
CA GLN A 379 -30.13 -0.79 6.11
C GLN A 379 -29.74 0.58 5.53
N PRO A 380 -28.75 1.25 6.15
CA PRO A 380 -28.19 2.49 5.63
C PRO A 380 -27.60 2.26 4.24
N LEU A 381 -27.94 3.16 3.30
CA LEU A 381 -27.39 3.16 1.94
C LEU A 381 -25.90 3.51 1.90
#